data_AF-A0A8T4C356-F1
#
_entry.id   AF-A0A8T4C356-F1
#
_cell.length_a   1.000
_cell.length_b   1.000
_cell.length_c   1.000
_cell.angle_alpha   90.00
_cell.angle_beta   90.00
_cell.angle_gamma   90.00
#
_symmetry.space_group_name_H-M   'P 1'
#
loop_
_entity.id
_entity.type
_entity.pdbx_description
1 polymer ?
#
loop_
_entity_poly.entity_id
_entity_poly.type
_entity_poly.pdbx_seq_one_letter_code
_entity_poly.pdbx_strand_id
1 'polypeptide(L)'
;MENACLMCREPITNPFAIESIEKHIESWLPRRLVGGFYKLNKALNTTTTWEEEEPPVQQICVHCYIKEVYEWVQWRDEELAKKFLSLFSFGYSTESFSNGDSGLETEFEEEESQTGICDDCGEYCDELRSAGGKWLCNGCI
;
A
#
# COMPACT_ATOMS: atom_id res chain seq x y z
N MET A 1 28.44 5.78 -4.42
CA MET A 1 27.45 5.49 -5.47
C MET A 1 26.34 6.52 -5.30
N GLU A 2 25.82 7.09 -6.38
CA GLU A 2 24.68 8.00 -6.29
C GLU A 2 23.44 7.18 -5.93
N ASN A 3 22.77 7.51 -4.82
CA ASN A 3 21.51 6.86 -4.43
C ASN A 3 20.43 7.30 -5.41
N ALA A 4 20.22 6.53 -6.47
CA ALA A 4 19.17 6.77 -7.46
C ALA A 4 17.93 5.91 -7.16
N CYS A 5 16.75 6.46 -7.43
CA CYS A 5 15.48 5.77 -7.31
C CYS A 5 15.40 4.62 -8.33
N LEU A 6 15.03 3.42 -7.90
CA LEU A 6 14.87 2.26 -8.80
C LEU A 6 13.72 2.45 -9.80
N MET A 7 12.71 3.25 -9.47
CA MET A 7 11.54 3.46 -10.33
C MET A 7 11.78 4.57 -11.36
N CYS A 8 12.14 5.78 -10.93
CA CYS A 8 12.34 6.90 -11.85
C CYS A 8 13.80 7.09 -12.31
N ARG A 9 14.77 6.39 -11.72
CA ARG A 9 16.22 6.52 -11.99
C ARG A 9 16.79 7.91 -11.68
N GLU A 10 16.08 8.74 -10.94
CA GLU A 10 16.54 10.06 -10.50
C GLU A 10 17.27 9.97 -9.16
N PRO A 11 18.22 10.89 -8.87
CA PRO A 11 18.84 11.00 -7.56
C PRO A 11 17.80 11.18 -6.44
N ILE A 12 17.97 10.44 -5.35
CA ILE A 12 17.10 10.52 -4.19
C ILE A 12 17.52 11.71 -3.35
N THR A 13 16.75 12.81 -3.43
CA THR A 13 16.95 14.03 -2.64
C THR A 13 15.84 14.24 -1.60
N ASN A 14 15.26 13.14 -1.09
CA ASN A 14 14.07 13.20 -0.27
C ASN A 14 14.32 13.99 1.02
N PRO A 15 13.56 15.06 1.31
CA PRO A 15 13.62 15.74 2.60
C PRO A 15 12.95 14.94 3.73
N PHE A 16 12.18 13.90 3.39
CA PHE A 16 11.44 13.06 4.31
C PHE A 16 11.81 11.59 4.13
N ALA A 17 11.89 10.87 5.24
CA ALA A 17 12.04 9.42 5.24
C ALA A 17 10.71 8.74 4.85
N ILE A 18 10.74 7.65 4.06
CA ILE A 18 9.53 6.94 3.62
C ILE A 18 8.72 6.45 4.83
N GLU A 19 9.38 6.01 5.90
CA GLU A 19 8.73 5.49 7.11
C GLU A 19 7.87 6.56 7.80
N SER A 20 8.25 7.84 7.66
CA SER A 20 7.45 8.95 8.20
C SER A 20 6.18 9.17 7.39
N ILE A 21 6.27 9.00 6.07
CA ILE A 21 5.13 9.12 5.16
C ILE A 21 4.22 7.91 5.32
N GLU A 22 4.77 6.71 5.42
CA GLU A 22 4.05 5.46 5.68
C GLU A 22 3.15 5.59 6.91
N LYS A 23 3.72 6.01 8.05
CA LYS A 23 2.95 6.21 9.29
C LYS A 23 1.84 7.24 9.13
N HIS A 24 2.10 8.30 8.36
CA HIS A 24 1.09 9.33 8.12
C HIS A 24 -0.07 8.77 7.28
N ILE A 25 0.24 8.03 6.21
CA ILE A 25 -0.74 7.37 5.35
C ILE A 25 -1.54 6.34 6.15
N GLU A 26 -0.87 5.48 6.93
CA GLU A 26 -1.52 4.47 7.77
C GLU A 26 -2.53 5.10 8.74
N SER A 27 -2.17 6.22 9.38
CA SER A 27 -3.05 6.93 10.31
C SER A 27 -4.29 7.53 9.64
N TRP A 28 -4.23 7.77 8.33
CA TRP A 28 -5.30 8.37 7.55
C TRP A 28 -6.18 7.32 6.86
N LEU A 29 -5.62 6.16 6.51
CA LEU A 29 -6.33 5.12 5.78
C LEU A 29 -7.49 4.53 6.60
N PRO A 30 -8.65 4.25 5.96
CA PRO A 30 -9.69 3.45 6.59
C PRO A 30 -9.15 2.09 7.01
N ARG A 31 -9.59 1.58 8.18
CA ARG A 31 -9.10 0.30 8.74
C ARG A 31 -9.12 -0.87 7.75
N ARG A 32 -10.15 -0.96 6.91
CA ARG A 32 -10.29 -1.99 5.86
C ARG A 32 -9.13 -2.03 4.85
N LEU A 33 -8.41 -0.91 4.68
CA LEU A 33 -7.31 -0.77 3.72
C LEU A 33 -5.92 -0.95 4.37
N VAL A 34 -5.82 -0.85 5.70
CA VAL A 34 -4.52 -0.90 6.41
C VAL A 34 -3.79 -2.22 6.14
N GLY A 35 -4.50 -3.36 6.13
CA GLY A 35 -3.89 -4.66 5.86
C GLY A 35 -3.30 -4.76 4.44
N GLY A 36 -4.00 -4.25 3.44
CA GLY A 36 -3.50 -4.23 2.06
C GLY A 36 -2.35 -3.22 1.87
N PHE A 37 -2.41 -2.09 2.58
CA PHE A 37 -1.34 -1.09 2.59
C PHE A 37 -0.04 -1.64 3.18
N TYR A 38 -0.13 -2.41 4.27
CA TYR A 38 1.04 -3.10 4.82
C TYR A 38 1.68 -4.07 3.81
N LYS A 39 0.86 -4.82 3.06
CA LYS A 39 1.37 -5.72 2.01
C LYS A 39 2.05 -4.92 0.88
N LEU A 40 1.48 -3.77 0.47
CA LEU A 40 2.10 -2.87 -0.52
C LEU A 40 3.45 -2.35 -0.02
N ASN A 41 3.53 -1.81 1.20
CA ASN A 41 4.78 -1.30 1.77
C ASN A 41 5.83 -2.40 1.87
N LYS A 42 5.43 -3.60 2.28
CA LYS A 42 6.31 -4.75 2.28
C LYS A 42 6.86 -5.03 0.89
N ALA A 43 6.01 -5.04 -0.15
CA ALA A 43 6.44 -5.25 -1.55
C ALA A 43 7.44 -4.18 -2.01
N LEU A 44 7.14 -2.90 -1.75
CA LEU A 44 8.01 -1.76 -2.07
C LEU A 44 9.34 -1.78 -1.30
N ASN A 45 9.37 -2.37 -0.10
CA ASN A 45 10.56 -2.51 0.73
C ASN A 45 11.34 -3.82 0.48
N THR A 46 10.72 -4.89 -0.03
CA THR A 46 11.40 -6.18 -0.30
C THR A 46 12.31 -6.17 -1.53
N THR A 47 12.24 -5.16 -2.38
CA THR A 47 13.28 -4.93 -3.42
C THR A 47 14.66 -4.59 -2.82
N THR A 48 14.71 -4.29 -1.52
CA THR A 48 15.89 -3.72 -0.82
C THR A 48 16.79 -4.75 -0.14
N THR A 49 16.44 -6.04 -0.10
CA THR A 49 17.22 -7.06 0.64
C THR A 49 18.09 -7.89 -0.28
N TRP A 50 19.25 -7.35 -0.65
CA TRP A 50 20.41 -8.14 -1.03
C TRP A 50 21.58 -7.67 -0.14
N GLU A 51 21.98 -8.53 0.80
CA GLU A 51 23.14 -8.45 1.71
C GLU A 51 22.92 -7.77 3.09
N GLU A 52 23.22 -8.53 4.16
CA GLU A 52 22.83 -8.31 5.57
C GLU A 52 23.70 -7.30 6.35
N GLU A 53 24.61 -6.54 5.72
CA GLU A 53 25.61 -5.74 6.47
C GLU A 53 25.46 -4.21 6.36
N GLU A 54 24.62 -3.69 5.47
CA GLU A 54 24.42 -2.25 5.33
C GLU A 54 22.98 -1.81 5.68
N PRO A 55 22.78 -0.61 6.26
CA PRO A 55 21.44 -0.09 6.50
C PRO A 55 20.66 -0.07 5.18
N PRO A 56 19.35 -0.40 5.21
CA PRO A 56 18.55 -0.47 3.99
C PRO A 56 18.65 0.86 3.24
N VAL A 57 19.32 0.84 2.09
CA VAL A 57 19.42 2.03 1.25
C VAL A 57 18.02 2.27 0.73
N GLN A 58 17.43 3.43 1.06
CA GLN A 58 16.15 3.82 0.50
C GLN A 58 16.24 3.79 -1.03
N GLN A 59 15.59 2.81 -1.66
CA GLN A 59 15.72 2.55 -3.09
C GLN A 59 14.65 3.25 -3.92
N ILE A 60 13.60 3.77 -3.29
CA ILE A 60 12.49 4.46 -3.96
C ILE A 60 12.44 5.89 -3.43
N CYS A 61 12.33 6.86 -4.34
CA CYS A 61 12.13 8.26 -3.94
C CYS A 61 10.72 8.45 -3.35
N VAL A 62 10.54 9.47 -2.50
CA VAL A 62 9.25 9.78 -1.88
C VAL A 62 8.18 10.00 -2.94
N HIS A 63 8.54 10.60 -4.08
CA HIS A 63 7.61 10.81 -5.18
C HIS A 63 7.05 9.50 -5.74
N CYS A 64 7.92 8.57 -6.13
CA CYS A 64 7.51 7.27 -6.63
C CYS A 64 6.73 6.48 -5.58
N TYR A 65 7.16 6.51 -4.32
CA TYR A 65 6.41 5.88 -3.24
C TYR A 65 4.97 6.41 -3.14
N ILE A 66 4.77 7.74 -3.15
CA ILE A 66 3.43 8.34 -3.11
C ILE A 66 2.62 8.00 -4.35
N LYS A 67 3.24 7.93 -5.54
CA LYS A 67 2.59 7.52 -6.79
C LYS A 67 2.04 6.09 -6.68
N GLU A 68 2.86 5.15 -6.23
CA GLU A 68 2.44 3.74 -6.06
C GLU A 68 1.32 3.62 -5.03
N VAL A 69 1.40 4.35 -3.92
CA VAL A 69 0.31 4.36 -2.94
C VAL A 69 -0.96 4.99 -3.53
N TYR A 70 -0.84 6.08 -4.28
CA TYR A 70 -1.98 6.71 -4.93
C TYR A 70 -2.68 5.76 -5.90
N GLU A 71 -1.94 5.10 -6.79
CA GLU A 71 -2.48 4.14 -7.75
C GLU A 71 -3.14 2.96 -7.04
N TRP A 72 -2.51 2.45 -5.97
CA TRP A 72 -3.06 1.39 -5.14
C TRP A 72 -4.36 1.79 -4.43
N VAL A 73 -4.47 3.04 -3.94
CA VAL A 73 -5.70 3.59 -3.35
C VAL A 73 -6.75 3.79 -4.45
N GLN A 74 -6.39 4.35 -5.60
CA GLN A 74 -7.29 4.64 -6.72
C GLN A 74 -7.96 3.37 -7.23
N TRP A 75 -7.23 2.27 -7.32
CA TRP A 75 -7.78 0.98 -7.72
C TRP A 75 -8.83 0.42 -6.74
N ARG A 76 -8.78 0.82 -5.46
CA ARG A 76 -9.68 0.32 -4.40
C ARG A 76 -10.84 1.26 -4.08
N ASP A 77 -10.57 2.56 -4.11
CA ASP A 77 -11.50 3.60 -3.67
C ASP A 77 -11.13 4.93 -4.35
N GLU A 78 -11.77 5.22 -5.48
CA GLU A 78 -11.49 6.41 -6.29
C GLU A 78 -11.74 7.71 -5.52
N GLU A 79 -12.78 7.75 -4.68
CA GLU A 79 -13.11 8.93 -3.85
C GLU A 79 -12.06 9.15 -2.75
N LEU A 80 -11.55 8.06 -2.17
CA LEU A 80 -10.43 8.12 -1.25
C LEU A 80 -9.15 8.59 -1.96
N ALA A 81 -8.89 8.16 -3.19
CA ALA A 81 -7.72 8.59 -3.95
C ALA A 81 -7.73 10.10 -4.25
N LYS A 82 -8.91 10.67 -4.55
CA LYS A 82 -9.08 12.13 -4.68
C LYS A 82 -8.68 12.86 -3.39
N LYS A 83 -9.10 12.34 -2.23
CA LYS A 83 -8.69 12.87 -0.92
C LYS A 83 -7.20 12.68 -0.65
N PHE A 84 -6.64 11.54 -1.04
CA PHE A 84 -5.21 11.26 -0.91
C PHE A 84 -4.39 12.32 -1.66
N LEU A 85 -4.75 12.64 -2.91
CA LEU A 85 -4.09 13.72 -3.66
C LEU A 85 -4.19 15.07 -2.94
N SER A 86 -5.32 15.39 -2.31
CA SER A 86 -5.45 16.65 -1.57
C SER A 86 -4.51 16.76 -0.37
N LEU A 87 -4.13 15.62 0.23
CA LEU A 87 -3.29 15.56 1.43
C LEU A 87 -1.80 15.40 1.11
N PHE A 88 -1.50 14.68 0.03
CA PHE A 88 -0.14 14.31 -0.38
C PHE A 88 0.28 14.99 -1.69
N SER A 89 -0.42 16.03 -2.14
CA SER A 89 -0.01 16.85 -3.28
C SER A 89 1.18 17.72 -2.89
N PHE A 90 2.38 17.19 -3.05
CA PHE A 90 3.62 17.98 -3.03
C PHE A 90 3.77 18.84 -4.31
N GLY A 91 2.71 19.54 -4.72
CA GLY A 91 2.67 20.36 -5.94
C GLY A 91 2.21 19.63 -7.21
N TYR A 92 1.66 18.42 -7.11
CA TYR A 92 1.18 17.67 -8.26
C TYR A 92 -0.20 18.14 -8.72
N SER A 93 -0.35 18.36 -10.04
CA SER A 93 -1.66 18.43 -10.69
C SER A 93 -2.20 17.02 -10.89
N THR A 94 -3.53 16.84 -10.93
CA THR A 94 -4.18 15.56 -11.26
C THR A 94 -3.70 14.96 -12.59
N GLU A 95 -3.22 15.80 -13.51
CA GLU A 95 -2.66 15.38 -14.82
C GLU A 95 -1.27 14.74 -14.72
N SER A 96 -0.55 14.95 -13.61
CA SER A 96 0.82 14.43 -13.42
C SER A 96 0.85 12.93 -13.11
N PHE A 97 -0.28 12.34 -12.69
CA PHE A 97 -0.40 10.92 -12.38
C PHE A 97 -0.89 10.06 -13.55
N SER A 98 -1.32 10.68 -14.65
CA SER A 98 -2.00 9.99 -15.75
C SER A 98 -1.07 9.30 -16.77
N ASN A 99 0.25 9.50 -16.67
CA ASN A 99 1.19 9.20 -17.76
C ASN A 99 2.36 8.27 -17.40
N GLY A 100 2.33 7.57 -16.26
CA GLY A 100 3.42 6.69 -15.86
C GLY A 100 3.03 5.22 -15.94
N ASP A 101 3.60 4.50 -16.92
CA ASP A 101 3.60 3.04 -17.02
C ASP A 101 4.02 2.43 -15.66
N SER A 102 3.04 1.93 -14.90
CA SER A 102 3.22 1.37 -13.57
C SER A 102 3.84 -0.03 -13.72
N GLY A 103 5.17 -0.11 -13.65
CA GLY A 103 5.95 -1.33 -13.88
C GLY A 103 5.88 -2.39 -12.78
N LEU A 104 4.83 -2.41 -11.95
CA LEU A 104 4.68 -3.36 -10.85
C LEU A 104 3.37 -4.14 -11.00
N GLU A 105 3.39 -5.15 -11.88
CA GLU A 105 2.37 -6.20 -11.90
C GLU A 105 2.46 -6.97 -10.57
N THR A 106 1.75 -6.48 -9.56
CA THR A 106 1.60 -7.20 -8.30
C THR A 106 0.32 -8.02 -8.39
N GLU A 107 0.45 -9.32 -8.66
CA GLU A 107 -0.63 -10.28 -8.50
C GLU A 107 -0.99 -10.37 -7.01
N PHE A 108 -1.91 -9.51 -6.56
CA PHE A 108 -2.51 -9.60 -5.24
C PHE A 108 -3.66 -10.60 -5.32
N GLU A 109 -3.47 -11.81 -4.77
CA GLU A 109 -4.60 -12.67 -4.43
C GLU A 109 -5.51 -11.92 -3.45
N GLU A 110 -6.69 -11.55 -3.92
CA GLU A 110 -7.76 -11.02 -3.08
C GLU A 110 -8.13 -12.11 -2.08
N GLU A 111 -7.83 -11.89 -0.79
CA GLU A 111 -8.49 -12.66 0.26
C GLU A 111 -9.96 -12.24 0.22
N GLU A 112 -10.80 -13.03 -0.45
CA GLU A 112 -12.25 -12.83 -0.52
C GLU A 112 -12.79 -12.68 0.90
N SER A 113 -13.15 -11.46 1.29
CA SER A 113 -13.82 -11.17 2.55
C SER A 113 -15.29 -10.91 2.28
N GLN A 114 -16.17 -11.62 2.99
CA GLN A 114 -17.62 -11.50 2.82
C GLN A 114 -18.29 -11.10 4.14
N THR A 115 -19.38 -10.32 4.07
CA THR A 115 -20.27 -10.04 5.22
C THR A 115 -21.29 -11.16 5.37
N GLY A 116 -21.49 -11.69 6.58
CA GLY A 116 -22.43 -12.80 6.77
C GLY A 116 -22.49 -13.31 8.20
N ILE A 117 -22.99 -14.53 8.39
CA ILE A 117 -23.00 -15.22 9.67
C ILE A 117 -21.78 -16.15 9.73
N CYS A 118 -21.02 -16.09 10.82
CA CYS A 118 -19.86 -16.97 11.05
C CYS A 118 -20.32 -18.43 11.24
N ASP A 119 -19.68 -19.36 10.53
CA ASP A 119 -20.00 -20.79 10.58
C ASP A 119 -19.66 -21.47 11.91
N ASP A 120 -18.88 -20.81 12.78
CA ASP A 120 -18.46 -21.37 14.08
C ASP A 120 -19.24 -20.75 15.26
N CYS A 121 -19.21 -19.42 15.42
CA CYS A 121 -19.91 -18.76 16.53
C CYS A 121 -21.39 -18.45 16.23
N GLY A 122 -21.82 -18.51 14.96
CA GLY A 122 -23.20 -18.19 14.57
C GLY A 122 -23.59 -16.71 14.68
N GLU A 123 -22.62 -15.82 14.96
CA GLU A 123 -22.86 -14.38 15.01
C GLU A 123 -22.68 -13.73 13.64
N TYR A 124 -23.42 -12.64 13.40
CA TYR A 124 -23.24 -11.81 12.22
C TYR A 124 -21.91 -11.04 12.32
N CYS A 125 -21.13 -11.04 11.25
CA CYS A 125 -19.86 -10.36 11.14
C CYS A 125 -19.73 -9.65 9.80
N ASP A 126 -19.18 -8.44 9.85
CA ASP A 126 -18.91 -7.64 8.65
C ASP A 126 -17.67 -8.17 7.90
N GLU A 127 -16.82 -8.93 8.57
CA GLU A 127 -15.60 -9.51 8.01
C GLU A 127 -15.54 -11.01 8.30
N LEU A 128 -15.89 -11.84 7.32
CA LEU A 128 -15.65 -13.28 7.30
C LEU A 128 -14.52 -13.61 6.33
N ARG A 129 -13.70 -14.60 6.67
CA ARG A 129 -12.69 -15.18 5.77
C ARG A 129 -12.92 -16.68 5.59
N SER A 130 -12.56 -17.18 4.42
CA SER A 130 -12.64 -18.62 4.12
C SER A 130 -11.46 -19.37 4.74
N ALA A 131 -11.74 -20.27 5.69
CA ALA A 131 -10.76 -21.16 6.30
C ALA A 131 -11.31 -22.59 6.31
N GLY A 132 -10.63 -23.52 5.62
CA GLY A 132 -11.05 -24.93 5.56
C GLY A 132 -12.43 -25.15 4.93
N GLY A 133 -12.85 -24.26 4.01
CA GLY A 133 -14.17 -24.31 3.37
C GLY A 133 -15.32 -23.77 4.23
N LYS A 134 -15.02 -23.10 5.34
CA LYS A 134 -15.98 -22.40 6.21
C LYS A 134 -15.71 -20.91 6.23
N TRP A 135 -16.75 -20.11 6.41
CA TRP A 135 -16.64 -18.67 6.59
C TRP A 135 -16.56 -18.32 8.07
N LEU A 136 -15.38 -17.89 8.52
CA LEU A 136 -15.11 -17.62 9.92
C LEU A 136 -14.85 -16.14 10.16
N CYS A 137 -15.34 -15.61 11.27
CA CYS A 137 -14.99 -14.26 11.71
C CYS A 137 -13.57 -14.22 12.29
N ASN A 138 -12.97 -13.03 12.35
CA ASN A 138 -11.61 -12.86 12.87
C ASN A 138 -11.40 -13.39 14.32
N GLY A 139 -12.47 -13.57 15.11
CA GLY A 139 -12.38 -14.15 16.46
C GLY A 139 -12.41 -15.69 16.50
N CYS A 140 -12.83 -16.34 15.40
CA CYS A 140 -12.95 -17.79 15.27
C CYS A 140 -11.86 -18.42 14.38
N ILE A 141 -11.02 -17.59 13.75
CA ILE A 141 -9.85 -18.03 12.97
C ILE A 141 -8.69 -18.36 13.89
#